data_AF-A0AA90TDV0-F1
#
_entry.id   AF-A0AA90TDV0-F1
#
_cell.length_a   1.000
_cell.length_b   1.000
_cell.length_c   1.000
_cell.angle_alpha   90.00
_cell.angle_beta   90.00
_cell.angle_gamma   90.00
#
_symmetry.space_group_name_H-M   'P 1'
#
loop_
_entity.id
_entity.type
_entity.pdbx_description
1 polymer ?
#
loop_
_entity_poly.entity_id
_entity_poly.type
_entity_poly.pdbx_seq_one_letter_code
_entity_poly.pdbx_strand_id
1 'polypeptide(L)'
;MKFKQWTIASCFSSFMLPLDCPSILISSANDPWMSAPHAALWTRRWRSELIEEGRLGHINADSGLGDWRAGQQYLQRLGELAHNKLLAFSA
;
A
#
# COMPACT_ATOMS: atom_id res chain seq x y z
N MET A 1 -0.91 -27.83 -38.45
CA MET A 1 -0.20 -26.68 -37.85
C MET A 1 -1.19 -25.73 -37.22
N LYS A 2 -1.14 -25.58 -35.88
CA LYS A 2 -1.34 -24.35 -35.09
C LYS A 2 -1.35 -24.76 -33.61
N PHE A 3 -0.18 -24.71 -32.99
CA PHE A 3 -0.02 -24.89 -31.55
C PHE A 3 -0.52 -23.63 -30.84
N LYS A 4 -1.56 -23.75 -30.01
CA LYS A 4 -1.98 -22.67 -29.11
C LYS A 4 -0.98 -22.58 -27.97
N GLN A 5 -0.17 -21.53 -28.01
CA GLN A 5 0.75 -21.15 -26.95
C GLN A 5 -0.07 -20.63 -25.76
N TRP A 6 -0.07 -21.36 -24.65
CA TRP A 6 -0.46 -20.83 -23.35
C TRP A 6 0.79 -20.24 -22.70
N THR A 7 1.00 -18.94 -22.86
CA THR A 7 2.16 -18.27 -22.28
C THR A 7 1.91 -18.06 -20.79
N ILE A 8 2.62 -18.80 -19.94
CA ILE A 8 2.77 -18.55 -18.50
C ILE A 8 3.67 -17.31 -18.30
N ALA A 9 3.34 -16.19 -18.95
CA ALA A 9 4.12 -14.94 -18.88
C ALA A 9 3.42 -13.85 -18.05
N SER A 10 2.13 -14.01 -17.74
CA SER A 10 1.35 -12.89 -17.17
C SER A 10 1.40 -12.77 -15.64
N CYS A 11 1.92 -13.76 -14.90
CA CYS A 11 1.89 -13.71 -13.43
C CYS A 11 3.08 -12.99 -12.79
N PHE A 12 4.23 -12.87 -13.49
CA PHE A 12 5.43 -12.27 -12.92
C PHE A 12 5.55 -10.75 -13.10
N SER A 13 4.68 -10.13 -13.92
CA SER A 13 4.72 -8.67 -14.17
C SER A 13 3.94 -7.84 -13.13
N SER A 14 3.05 -8.47 -12.35
CA SER A 14 2.12 -7.74 -11.47
C SER A 14 2.75 -7.13 -10.21
N PHE A 15 3.97 -7.49 -9.83
CA PHE A 15 4.68 -6.84 -8.71
C PHE A 15 5.26 -5.46 -9.05
N MET A 16 5.12 -5.01 -10.32
CA MET A 16 5.67 -3.72 -10.77
C MET A 16 4.62 -2.68 -11.14
N LEU A 17 3.34 -3.04 -11.10
CA LEU A 17 2.27 -2.17 -11.57
C LEU A 17 1.60 -1.41 -10.41
N PRO A 18 1.04 -0.22 -10.68
CA PRO A 18 0.17 0.49 -9.74
C PRO A 18 -0.97 -0.40 -9.26
N LEU A 19 -1.43 -0.16 -8.03
CA LEU A 19 -2.61 -0.86 -7.51
C LEU A 19 -3.88 -0.29 -8.13
N ASP A 20 -4.79 -1.16 -8.55
CA ASP A 20 -6.08 -0.76 -9.13
C ASP A 20 -7.10 -0.27 -8.09
N CYS A 21 -6.79 -0.42 -6.81
CA CYS A 21 -7.58 0.09 -5.69
C CYS A 21 -6.86 1.26 -4.99
N PRO A 22 -7.60 2.16 -4.32
CA PRO A 22 -6.99 3.10 -3.38
C PRO A 22 -6.19 2.34 -2.33
N SER A 23 -5.03 2.87 -1.98
CA SER A 23 -4.12 2.24 -1.04
C SER A 23 -3.33 3.31 -0.29
N ILE A 24 -2.99 3.01 0.96
CA ILE A 24 -2.18 3.84 1.84
C ILE A 24 -1.06 2.97 2.38
N LEU A 25 0.19 3.44 2.30
CA LEU A 25 1.36 2.84 2.91
C LEU A 25 1.73 3.67 4.13
N ILE A 26 1.73 3.04 5.31
CA ILE A 26 2.19 3.66 6.55
C ILE A 26 3.60 3.15 6.82
N SER A 27 4.54 4.06 7.06
CA SER A 27 5.94 3.75 7.32
C SER A 27 6.43 4.42 8.61
N SER A 28 7.52 3.89 9.17
CA SER A 28 8.13 4.40 10.39
C SER A 28 9.60 4.75 10.11
N ALA A 29 10.06 5.90 10.60
CA ALA A 29 11.38 6.42 10.31
C ALA A 29 12.54 5.62 10.94
N ASN A 30 12.24 4.73 11.88
CA ASN A 30 13.21 3.83 12.53
C ASN A 30 12.84 2.36 12.38
N ASP A 31 12.10 2.00 11.33
CA ASP A 31 11.83 0.61 10.98
C ASP A 31 13.15 -0.12 10.58
N PRO A 32 13.55 -1.19 11.28
CA PRO A 32 14.77 -1.93 11.00
C PRO A 32 14.72 -2.74 9.69
N TRP A 33 13.52 -3.00 9.15
CA TRP A 33 13.31 -3.84 7.97
C TRP A 33 12.91 -3.03 6.73
N MET A 34 12.35 -1.83 6.90
CA MET A 34 11.98 -0.94 5.80
C MET A 34 12.56 0.47 5.99
N SER A 35 13.54 0.84 5.17
CA SER A 35 14.06 2.21 5.19
C SER A 35 13.07 3.21 4.58
N ALA A 36 13.07 4.46 5.03
CA ALA A 36 12.21 5.50 4.47
C ALA A 36 12.38 5.68 2.93
N PRO A 37 13.60 5.66 2.35
CA PRO A 37 13.76 5.67 0.90
C PRO A 37 13.10 4.49 0.17
N HIS A 38 13.13 3.30 0.77
CA HIS A 38 12.46 2.12 0.21
C HIS A 38 10.95 2.23 0.34
N ALA A 39 10.42 2.69 1.48
CA ALA A 39 8.99 2.95 1.64
C ALA A 39 8.47 3.95 0.59
N ALA A 40 9.22 5.03 0.33
CA ALA A 40 8.91 6.00 -0.72
C ALA A 40 8.98 5.39 -2.13
N LEU A 41 9.94 4.48 -2.39
CA LEU A 41 10.02 3.75 -3.65
C LEU A 41 8.76 2.89 -3.88
N TRP A 42 8.36 2.11 -2.87
CA TRP A 42 7.17 1.25 -2.93
C TRP A 42 5.89 2.07 -3.13
N THR A 43 5.75 3.16 -2.39
CA THR A 43 4.63 4.09 -2.55
C THR A 43 4.51 4.58 -3.98
N ARG A 44 5.61 5.05 -4.59
CA ARG A 44 5.62 5.50 -5.99
C ARG A 44 5.24 4.39 -6.96
N ARG A 45 5.72 3.17 -6.72
CA ARG A 45 5.42 2.00 -7.54
C ARG A 45 3.93 1.64 -7.48
N TRP A 46 3.37 1.59 -6.29
CA TRP A 46 1.97 1.22 -6.09
C TRP A 46 0.98 2.37 -6.33
N ARG A 47 1.49 3.61 -6.45
CA ARG A 47 0.69 4.84 -6.44
C ARG A 47 -0.20 4.95 -5.19
N SER A 48 0.34 4.50 -4.07
CA SER A 48 -0.31 4.63 -2.76
C SER A 48 -0.10 6.03 -2.19
N GLU A 49 -0.95 6.44 -1.26
CA GLU A 49 -0.64 7.55 -0.35
C GLU A 49 0.43 7.09 0.65
N LEU A 50 1.44 7.91 0.96
CA LEU A 50 2.45 7.60 1.98
C LEU A 50 2.18 8.41 3.24
N ILE A 51 2.16 7.71 4.37
CA ILE A 51 2.09 8.31 5.71
C ILE A 51 3.35 7.90 6.48
N GLU A 52 4.12 8.89 6.92
CA GLU A 52 5.32 8.68 7.74
C GLU A 52 4.97 8.87 9.22
N GLU A 53 4.71 7.76 9.89
CA GLU A 53 4.37 7.68 11.31
C GLU A 53 5.63 7.64 12.17
N GLY A 54 6.22 8.83 12.38
CA GLY A 54 7.24 9.09 13.40
C GLY A 54 8.30 7.98 13.55
N ARG A 55 8.59 7.59 14.81
CA ARG A 55 9.57 6.56 15.15
C ARG A 55 8.92 5.41 15.93
N LEU A 56 8.19 4.54 15.23
CA LEU A 56 7.40 3.45 15.83
C LEU A 56 8.07 2.06 15.73
N GLY A 57 9.32 1.97 15.29
CA GLY A 57 9.98 0.70 14.97
C GLY A 57 9.31 0.03 13.77
N HIS A 58 9.19 -1.29 13.76
CA HIS A 58 8.43 -2.00 12.73
C HIS A 58 6.99 -2.22 13.17
N ILE A 59 6.20 -1.13 13.18
CA ILE A 59 4.76 -1.03 13.51
C ILE A 59 4.08 -2.41 13.76
N ASN A 60 4.23 -2.93 14.98
CA ASN A 60 3.76 -4.24 15.40
C ASN A 60 3.32 -4.18 16.88
N ALA A 61 3.11 -5.34 17.51
CA ALA A 61 2.74 -5.40 18.92
C ALA A 61 3.81 -4.79 19.86
N ASP A 62 5.09 -4.86 19.49
CA ASP A 62 6.20 -4.34 20.29
C ASP A 62 6.34 -2.81 20.18
N SER A 63 5.68 -2.19 19.20
CA SER A 63 5.64 -0.73 19.03
C SER A 63 4.88 0.01 20.14
N GLY A 64 4.13 -0.70 21.00
CA GLY A 64 3.46 -0.11 22.15
C GLY A 64 2.29 0.83 21.80
N LEU A 65 1.63 0.59 20.66
CA LEU A 65 0.61 1.51 20.11
C LEU A 65 -0.78 1.39 20.77
N GLY A 66 -1.00 0.38 21.62
CA GLY A 66 -2.30 0.12 22.24
C GLY A 66 -3.40 -0.04 21.19
N ASP A 67 -4.51 0.69 21.34
CA ASP A 67 -5.61 0.70 20.36
C ASP A 67 -5.24 1.33 19.00
N TRP A 68 -4.04 1.91 18.89
CA TRP A 68 -3.52 2.62 17.72
C TRP A 68 -4.56 3.50 17.00
N ARG A 69 -5.03 4.53 17.71
CA ARG A 69 -6.07 5.46 17.20
C ARG A 69 -5.71 6.09 15.85
N ALA A 70 -4.43 6.40 15.63
CA ALA A 70 -3.96 6.92 14.34
C ALA A 70 -4.18 5.90 13.21
N GLY A 71 -3.84 4.62 13.44
CA GLY A 71 -4.13 3.54 12.49
C GLY A 71 -5.61 3.42 12.14
N GLN A 72 -6.51 3.59 13.11
CA GLN A 72 -7.95 3.60 12.87
C GLN A 72 -8.39 4.80 12.00
N GLN A 73 -7.81 5.98 12.21
CA GLN A 73 -8.07 7.15 11.35
C GLN A 73 -7.60 6.92 9.92
N TYR A 74 -6.45 6.25 9.73
CA TYR A 74 -5.95 5.89 8.40
C TYR A 74 -6.84 4.86 7.70
N LEU A 75 -7.40 3.92 8.45
CA LEU A 75 -8.38 2.99 7.91
C LEU A 75 -9.67 3.70 7.46
N GLN A 76 -10.17 4.63 8.27
CA GLN A 76 -11.33 5.46 7.90
C GLN A 76 -11.04 6.24 6.60
N ARG A 77 -9.87 6.87 6.52
CA ARG A 77 -9.41 7.58 5.33
C ARG A 77 -9.36 6.69 4.09
N LEU A 78 -8.84 5.47 4.22
CA LEU A 78 -8.83 4.50 3.12
C LEU A 78 -10.26 4.17 2.65
N GLY A 79 -11.19 4.01 3.59
CA GLY A 79 -12.62 3.79 3.30
C GLY A 79 -13.24 4.94 2.49
N GLU A 80 -12.94 6.19 2.84
CA GLU A 80 -13.38 7.38 2.10
C GLU A 80 -12.81 7.40 0.67
N LEU A 81 -11.51 7.11 0.52
CA LEU A 81 -10.86 7.05 -0.79
C LEU A 81 -11.49 5.97 -1.68
N ALA A 82 -11.76 4.79 -1.12
CA ALA A 82 -12.44 3.70 -1.80
C ALA A 82 -13.85 4.08 -2.25
N HIS A 83 -14.64 4.67 -1.35
CA HIS A 83 -15.99 5.12 -1.66
C HIS A 83 -16.01 6.17 -2.79
N ASN A 84 -15.15 7.18 -2.70
CA ASN A 84 -15.07 8.25 -3.70
C ASN A 84 -14.64 7.73 -5.08
N LYS A 85 -13.74 6.74 -5.14
CA LYS A 85 -13.34 6.13 -6.40
C LYS A 85 -14.50 5.42 -7.10
N LEU A 86 -15.35 4.72 -6.33
CA LEU A 86 -16.55 4.06 -6.87
C LEU A 86 -17.55 5.07 -7.46
N LEU A 87 -17.75 6.20 -6.79
CA LEU A 87 -18.59 7.29 -7.31
C LEU A 87 -18.03 7.86 -8.61
N ALA A 88 -16.71 8.07 -8.69
CA ALA A 88 -16.05 8.59 -9.89
C ALA A 88 -16.13 7.64 -11.11
N PHE A 89 -16.28 6.33 -10.90
CA PHE A 89 -16.54 5.38 -11.98
C PHE A 89 -18.01 5.31 -12.42
N SER A 90 -18.93 5.83 -11.61
CA SER A 90 -20.37 5.78 -11.85
C SER A 90 -20.92 7.06 -12.49
N ALA A 91 -20.07 8.08 -12.69
CA ALA A 91 -20.36 9.35 -13.33
C ALA A 91 -19.72 9.41 -14.73
#